data_AF-T0LKT2-F1
#
_entry.id   AF-T0LKT2-F1
#
_cell.length_a   1.000
_cell.length_b   1.000
_cell.length_c   1.000
_cell.angle_alpha   90.00
_cell.angle_beta   90.00
_cell.angle_gamma   90.00
#
_symmetry.space_group_name_H-M   'P 1'
#
loop_
_entity.id
_entity.type
_entity.pdbx_description
1 polymer ?
#
loop_
_entity_poly.entity_id
_entity_poly.type
_entity_poly.pdbx_seq_one_letter_code
_entity_poly.pdbx_strand_id
1 'polypeptide(L)'
;MMTLCIFMLDSDASTAKTLVLVAIILQAVFFVIGVFEVIALAAFLTVTTVPPTSTRLSLGALGIISIVFSAALAIGILWIALDYFLIYKKLKEERVREAETPSLVLGIIQLIFGGLIPGILIIVAYVKIRDSVRRGNGIPAGER
;
A
#
# COMPACT_ATOMS: atom_id res chain seq x y z
N MET A 1 28.11 -25.66 3.94
CA MET A 1 27.24 -24.96 4.92
C MET A 1 26.96 -23.51 4.51
N MET A 2 27.94 -22.78 3.96
CA MET A 2 27.76 -21.41 3.39
C MET A 2 26.65 -21.28 2.32
N THR A 3 26.48 -22.27 1.45
CA THR A 3 25.48 -22.25 0.38
C THR A 3 24.03 -22.25 0.90
N LEU A 4 23.80 -22.79 2.10
CA LEU A 4 22.46 -22.88 2.69
C LEU A 4 22.00 -21.51 3.24
N CYS A 5 22.92 -20.71 3.79
CA CYS A 5 22.62 -19.36 4.27
C CYS A 5 22.32 -18.37 3.14
N ILE A 6 23.03 -18.47 2.01
CA ILE A 6 22.81 -17.60 0.84
C ILE A 6 21.45 -17.89 0.21
N PHE A 7 21.11 -19.18 0.04
CA PHE A 7 19.82 -19.58 -0.52
C PHE A 7 18.62 -19.17 0.36
N MET A 8 18.75 -19.26 1.70
CA MET A 8 17.69 -18.79 2.61
C MET A 8 17.52 -17.27 2.59
N LEU A 9 18.61 -16.51 2.47
CA LEU A 9 18.59 -15.04 2.37
C LEU A 9 17.86 -14.55 1.12
N ASP A 10 18.15 -15.16 -0.03
CA ASP A 10 17.44 -14.87 -1.28
C ASP A 10 15.94 -15.23 -1.21
N SER A 11 15.62 -16.32 -0.50
CA SER A 11 14.23 -16.73 -0.29
C SER A 11 13.44 -15.72 0.55
N ASP A 12 14.02 -15.19 1.64
CA ASP A 12 13.33 -14.21 2.49
C ASP A 12 13.18 -12.84 1.82
N ALA A 13 14.19 -12.39 1.08
CA ALA A 13 14.13 -11.16 0.29
C ALA A 13 13.12 -11.27 -0.87
N SER A 14 13.04 -12.43 -1.55
CA SER A 14 12.03 -12.64 -2.60
C SER A 14 10.62 -12.71 -2.02
N THR A 15 10.44 -13.32 -0.84
CA THR A 15 9.15 -13.35 -0.15
C THR A 15 8.69 -11.94 0.24
N ALA A 16 9.59 -11.11 0.76
CA ALA A 16 9.29 -9.72 1.09
C ALA A 16 8.87 -8.91 -0.14
N LYS A 17 9.56 -9.09 -1.28
CA LYS A 17 9.16 -8.47 -2.57
C LYS A 17 7.74 -8.87 -2.96
N THR A 18 7.41 -10.16 -2.91
CA THR A 18 6.07 -10.65 -3.23
C THR A 18 5.02 -10.11 -2.28
N LEU A 19 5.29 -10.04 -0.97
CA LEU A 19 4.35 -9.49 0.02
C LEU A 19 4.04 -8.01 -0.24
N VAL A 20 5.04 -7.20 -0.53
CA VAL A 20 4.86 -5.78 -0.88
C VAL A 20 4.08 -5.64 -2.19
N LEU A 21 4.40 -6.45 -3.19
CA LEU A 21 3.67 -6.46 -4.46
C LEU A 21 2.20 -6.83 -4.25
N VAL A 22 1.91 -7.86 -3.45
CA VAL A 22 0.55 -8.26 -3.10
C VAL A 22 -0.16 -7.14 -2.33
N ALA A 23 0.50 -6.46 -1.39
CA ALA A 23 -0.06 -5.31 -0.68
C ALA A 23 -0.47 -4.19 -1.63
N ILE A 24 0.41 -3.83 -2.57
CA ILE A 24 0.16 -2.81 -3.59
C ILE A 24 -1.01 -3.22 -4.50
N ILE A 25 -1.05 -4.48 -4.94
CA ILE A 25 -2.14 -4.99 -5.78
C ILE A 25 -3.47 -4.95 -5.02
N LEU A 26 -3.51 -5.41 -3.77
CA LEU A 26 -4.72 -5.37 -2.97
C LEU A 26 -5.19 -3.93 -2.75
N GLN A 27 -4.29 -3.00 -2.44
CA GLN A 27 -4.63 -1.60 -2.30
C GLN A 27 -5.22 -1.02 -3.60
N ALA A 28 -4.62 -1.33 -4.75
CA ALA A 28 -5.14 -0.91 -6.05
C ALA A 28 -6.54 -1.49 -6.33
N VAL A 29 -6.78 -2.77 -6.00
CA VAL A 29 -8.09 -3.41 -6.17
C VAL A 29 -9.15 -2.75 -5.28
N PHE A 30 -8.87 -2.55 -3.99
CA PHE A 30 -9.79 -1.86 -3.08
C PHE A 30 -10.06 -0.42 -3.52
N PHE A 31 -9.03 0.26 -4.03
CA PHE A 31 -9.18 1.61 -4.57
C PHE A 31 -10.13 1.64 -5.76
N VAL A 32 -9.99 0.72 -6.73
CA VAL A 32 -10.88 0.62 -7.89
C VAL A 32 -12.31 0.32 -7.44
N ILE A 33 -12.51 -0.63 -6.52
CA ILE A 33 -13.83 -0.96 -5.97
C ILE A 33 -14.46 0.27 -5.30
N GLY A 34 -13.70 1.00 -4.48
CA GLY A 34 -14.18 2.21 -3.81
C GLY A 34 -14.57 3.31 -4.80
N VAL A 35 -13.81 3.48 -5.89
CA VAL A 35 -14.19 4.41 -6.98
C VAL A 35 -15.52 4.01 -7.60
N PHE A 36 -15.72 2.72 -7.91
CA PHE A 36 -16.99 2.23 -8.45
C PHE A 36 -18.15 2.42 -7.49
N GLU A 37 -17.95 2.18 -6.19
CA GLU A 37 -18.99 2.39 -5.17
C GLU A 37 -19.43 3.85 -5.10
N VAL A 38 -18.49 4.80 -5.10
CA VAL A 38 -18.83 6.23 -5.06
C VAL A 38 -19.57 6.67 -6.33
N ILE A 39 -19.15 6.18 -7.50
CA ILE A 39 -19.85 6.44 -8.78
C ILE A 39 -21.27 5.87 -8.72
N ALA A 40 -21.44 4.63 -8.25
CA ALA A 40 -22.74 3.98 -8.13
C ALA A 40 -23.66 4.72 -7.15
N LEU A 41 -23.13 5.17 -6.01
CA LEU A 41 -23.87 5.97 -5.04
C LEU A 41 -24.29 7.32 -5.62
N ALA A 42 -23.40 8.01 -6.32
CA ALA A 42 -23.70 9.28 -6.98
C ALA A 42 -24.80 9.10 -8.04
N ALA A 43 -24.73 8.04 -8.86
CA ALA A 43 -25.73 7.72 -9.86
C ALA A 43 -27.08 7.30 -9.24
N PHE A 44 -27.05 6.58 -8.11
CA PHE A 44 -28.28 6.23 -7.39
C PHE A 44 -29.00 7.48 -6.87
N LEU A 45 -28.26 8.41 -6.25
CA LEU A 45 -28.80 9.67 -5.73
C LEU A 45 -29.41 10.56 -6.83
N THR A 46 -28.88 10.53 -8.05
CA THR A 46 -29.46 11.29 -9.17
C THR A 46 -30.73 10.65 -9.71
N VAL A 47 -30.90 9.33 -9.61
CA VAL A 47 -32.07 8.59 -10.14
C VAL A 47 -33.23 8.50 -9.14
N THR A 48 -32.97 8.39 -7.83
CA THR A 48 -34.02 8.19 -6.81
C THR A 48 -34.65 9.46 -6.25
N THR A 49 -34.29 10.65 -6.73
CA THR A 49 -34.79 11.95 -6.23
C THR A 49 -36.13 12.41 -6.81
N VAL A 50 -36.99 11.47 -7.24
CA VAL A 50 -38.38 11.76 -7.65
C VAL A 50 -39.34 11.28 -6.54
N PRO A 51 -39.76 12.17 -5.60
CA PRO A 51 -41.08 12.82 -5.64
C PRO A 51 -41.06 14.33 -5.21
N PRO A 52 -42.16 15.09 -5.36
CA PRO A 52 -42.14 16.53 -5.70
C PRO A 52 -41.87 17.52 -4.55
N THR A 53 -41.33 17.06 -3.41
CA THR A 53 -41.20 17.90 -2.22
C THR A 53 -39.78 17.87 -1.63
N SER A 54 -39.01 18.89 -2.03
CA SER A 54 -38.01 19.62 -1.23
C SER A 54 -36.58 19.13 -1.01
N THR A 55 -36.13 17.97 -1.48
CA THR A 55 -34.68 17.66 -1.45
C THR A 55 -34.00 18.11 -2.73
N ARG A 56 -33.93 19.44 -2.96
CA ARG A 56 -33.03 19.99 -3.99
C ARG A 56 -31.61 19.74 -3.54
N LEU A 57 -31.02 18.63 -3.98
CA LEU A 57 -29.57 18.43 -3.95
C LEU A 57 -28.95 19.61 -4.70
N SER A 58 -28.49 20.59 -3.93
CA SER A 58 -27.90 21.82 -4.46
C SER A 58 -26.74 21.43 -5.38
N LEU A 59 -26.61 22.09 -6.53
CA LEU A 59 -25.43 21.98 -7.39
C LEU A 59 -24.13 22.18 -6.58
N GLY A 60 -24.18 22.97 -5.50
CA GLY A 60 -23.07 23.12 -4.55
C GLY A 60 -22.72 21.82 -3.80
N ALA A 61 -23.69 21.01 -3.41
CA ALA A 61 -23.44 19.74 -2.72
C ALA A 61 -22.78 18.71 -3.65
N LEU A 62 -23.22 18.62 -4.91
CA LEU A 62 -22.57 17.77 -5.92
C LEU A 62 -21.14 18.26 -6.24
N GLY A 63 -20.94 19.58 -6.30
CA GLY A 63 -19.61 20.17 -6.48
C GLY A 63 -18.66 19.82 -5.33
N ILE A 64 -19.11 19.93 -4.08
CA ILE A 64 -18.31 19.56 -2.90
C ILE A 64 -17.97 18.06 -2.94
N ILE A 65 -18.94 17.19 -3.22
CA ILE A 65 -18.71 15.73 -3.32
C ILE A 65 -17.65 15.44 -4.40
N SER A 66 -17.76 16.07 -5.57
CA SER A 66 -16.79 15.88 -6.66
C SER A 66 -15.37 16.33 -6.28
N ILE A 67 -15.23 17.49 -5.63
CA ILE A 67 -13.94 18.00 -5.17
C ILE A 67 -13.33 17.08 -4.11
N VAL A 68 -14.11 16.71 -3.09
CA VAL A 68 -13.66 15.82 -2.01
C VAL A 68 -13.26 14.46 -2.57
N PHE A 69 -14.05 13.90 -3.49
CA PHE A 69 -13.74 12.64 -4.15
C PHE A 69 -12.47 12.72 -5.00
N SER A 70 -12.32 13.78 -5.79
CA SER A 70 -11.12 13.99 -6.62
C SER A 70 -9.86 14.13 -5.75
N ALA A 71 -9.96 14.83 -4.63
CA ALA A 71 -8.88 14.95 -3.65
C ALA A 71 -8.54 13.59 -3.01
N ALA A 72 -9.54 12.82 -2.60
CA ALA A 72 -9.35 11.48 -2.04
C ALA A 72 -8.70 10.52 -3.06
N LEU A 73 -9.12 10.62 -4.34
CA LEU A 73 -8.57 9.83 -5.44
C LEU A 73 -7.09 10.18 -5.67
N ALA A 74 -6.75 11.47 -5.73
CA ALA A 74 -5.36 11.92 -5.85
C ALA A 74 -4.49 11.45 -4.67
N ILE A 75 -5.01 11.51 -3.44
CA ILE A 75 -4.32 11.01 -2.24
C ILE A 75 -4.11 9.48 -2.32
N GLY A 76 -5.12 8.73 -2.77
CA GLY A 76 -5.00 7.27 -2.95
C GLY A 76 -3.96 6.86 -3.99
N ILE A 77 -3.91 7.56 -5.13
CA ILE A 77 -2.88 7.36 -6.14
C ILE A 77 -1.50 7.70 -5.58
N LEU A 78 -1.38 8.83 -4.88
CA LEU A 78 -0.13 9.24 -4.24
C LEU A 78 0.37 8.18 -3.26
N TRP A 79 -0.53 7.57 -2.48
CA TRP A 79 -0.20 6.46 -1.58
C TRP A 79 0.37 5.25 -2.30
N ILE A 80 -0.31 4.78 -3.34
CA ILE A 80 0.14 3.65 -4.15
C ILE A 80 1.51 3.94 -4.77
N ALA A 81 1.73 5.17 -5.24
CA ALA A 81 3.01 5.60 -5.80
C ALA A 81 4.12 5.63 -4.74
N LEU A 82 3.83 6.09 -3.51
CA LEU A 82 4.80 6.06 -2.40
C LEU A 82 5.23 4.64 -2.07
N ASP A 83 4.28 3.70 -1.94
CA ASP A 83 4.60 2.29 -1.63
C ASP A 83 5.50 1.68 -2.71
N TYR A 84 5.19 1.96 -3.98
CA TYR A 84 6.00 1.50 -5.09
C TYR A 84 7.41 2.11 -5.07
N PHE A 85 7.53 3.42 -4.89
CA PHE A 85 8.82 4.11 -5.04
C PHE A 85 9.74 3.93 -3.82
N LEU A 86 9.18 3.90 -2.61
CA LEU A 86 9.96 3.80 -1.37
C LEU A 86 10.28 2.35 -1.00
N ILE A 87 9.39 1.40 -1.30
CA ILE A 87 9.54 0.01 -0.87
C ILE A 87 9.91 -0.87 -2.06
N TYR A 88 9.03 -0.98 -3.07
CA TYR A 88 9.24 -1.93 -4.18
C TYR A 88 10.49 -1.62 -5.01
N LYS A 89 10.68 -0.34 -5.40
CA LYS A 89 11.85 0.07 -6.19
C LYS A 89 13.17 -0.20 -5.44
N LYS A 90 13.25 0.14 -4.16
CA LYS A 90 14.45 -0.08 -3.33
C LYS A 90 14.75 -1.57 -3.12
N LEU A 91 13.71 -2.38 -2.94
CA LEU A 91 13.85 -3.84 -2.87
C LEU A 91 14.35 -4.43 -4.19
N LYS A 92 13.87 -3.92 -5.33
CA LYS A 92 14.33 -4.35 -6.67
C LYS A 92 15.81 -4.03 -6.89
N GLU A 93 16.29 -2.91 -6.37
CA GLU A 93 17.69 -2.47 -6.48
C GLU A 93 18.63 -3.12 -5.44
N GLU A 94 18.19 -4.17 -4.73
CA GLU A 94 18.96 -4.89 -3.69
C GLU A 94 19.45 -4.02 -2.52
N ARG A 95 18.94 -2.79 -2.39
CA ARG A 95 19.22 -1.89 -1.27
C ARG A 95 18.34 -2.19 -0.07
N VAL A 96 18.40 -3.44 0.41
CA VAL A 96 17.54 -3.99 1.48
C VAL A 96 17.60 -3.13 2.76
N ARG A 97 18.79 -2.61 3.10
CA ARG A 97 19.02 -1.81 4.31
C ARG A 97 18.39 -0.41 4.25
N GLU A 98 18.27 0.19 3.06
CA GLU A 98 17.63 1.50 2.87
C GLU A 98 16.09 1.40 2.73
N ALA A 99 15.57 0.18 2.57
CA ALA A 99 14.13 -0.12 2.48
C ALA A 99 13.50 -0.46 3.85
N GLU A 100 14.32 -0.77 4.86
CA GLU A 100 13.88 -1.14 6.21
C GLU A 100 13.09 -0.03 6.90
N THR A 101 13.68 1.15 7.08
CA THR A 101 13.02 2.29 7.73
C THR A 101 11.75 2.77 7.01
N PRO A 102 11.75 2.99 5.67
CA PRO A 102 10.55 3.46 5.00
C PRO A 102 9.43 2.43 5.00
N SER A 103 9.72 1.13 4.96
CA SER A 103 8.68 0.10 5.03
C SER A 103 7.97 0.06 6.39
N LEU A 104 8.70 0.25 7.50
CA LEU A 104 8.06 0.36 8.82
C LEU A 104 7.15 1.61 8.90
N VAL A 105 7.68 2.77 8.49
CA VAL A 105 6.95 4.04 8.60
C VAL A 105 5.71 4.04 7.69
N LEU A 106 5.86 3.63 6.43
CA LEU A 106 4.73 3.47 5.51
C LEU A 106 3.73 2.46 6.04
N GLY A 107 4.19 1.30 6.52
CA GLY A 107 3.31 0.27 7.07
C GLY A 107 2.45 0.78 8.23
N ILE A 108 3.02 1.54 9.17
CA ILE A 108 2.27 2.14 10.29
C ILE A 108 1.28 3.19 9.80
N ILE A 109 1.71 4.11 8.93
CA ILE A 109 0.83 5.18 8.45
C ILE A 109 -0.32 4.57 7.62
N GLN A 110 -0.02 3.60 6.78
CA GLN A 110 -1.00 2.91 5.95
C GLN A 110 -1.96 2.04 6.77
N LEU A 111 -1.51 1.48 7.90
CA LEU A 111 -2.41 0.80 8.84
C LEU A 111 -3.49 1.75 9.38
N ILE A 112 -3.14 3.01 9.63
CA ILE A 112 -4.06 4.04 10.15
C ILE A 112 -4.95 4.62 9.03
N PHE A 113 -4.38 4.89 7.86
CA PHE A 113 -5.05 5.67 6.80
C PHE A 113 -5.42 4.88 5.54
N GLY A 114 -4.64 3.86 5.17
CA GLY A 114 -4.79 3.08 3.94
C GLY A 114 -5.53 1.76 4.10
N GLY A 115 -5.76 1.31 5.33
CA GLY A 115 -6.52 0.12 5.66
C GLY A 115 -5.68 -0.96 6.34
N LEU A 116 -6.36 -1.78 7.14
CA LEU A 116 -5.74 -2.77 8.00
C LEU A 116 -4.99 -3.86 7.21
N ILE A 117 -5.61 -4.35 6.12
CA ILE A 117 -5.05 -5.44 5.29
C ILE A 117 -3.73 -5.03 4.63
N PRO A 118 -3.66 -3.98 3.79
CA PRO A 118 -2.40 -3.57 3.15
C PRO A 118 -1.35 -3.14 4.19
N GLY A 119 -1.75 -2.44 5.27
CA GLY A 119 -0.83 -2.03 6.33
C GLY A 119 -0.14 -3.21 7.02
N ILE A 120 -0.87 -4.27 7.38
CA ILE A 120 -0.27 -5.47 8.00
C ILE A 120 0.69 -6.16 7.03
N LEU A 121 0.35 -6.27 5.75
CA LEU A 121 1.23 -6.89 4.74
C LEU A 121 2.57 -6.17 4.63
N ILE A 122 2.58 -4.83 4.65
CA ILE A 122 3.83 -4.05 4.63
C ILE A 122 4.62 -4.23 5.92
N ILE A 123 3.97 -4.31 7.08
CA ILE A 123 4.66 -4.58 8.36
C ILE A 123 5.29 -5.98 8.37
N VAL A 124 4.61 -7.00 7.84
CA VAL A 124 5.18 -8.35 7.72
C VAL A 124 6.36 -8.36 6.75
N ALA A 125 6.27 -7.60 5.65
CA ALA A 125 7.41 -7.41 4.74
C ALA A 125 8.60 -6.75 5.46
N TYR A 126 8.36 -5.75 6.31
CA TYR A 126 9.40 -5.14 7.16
C TYR A 126 10.07 -6.18 8.06
N VAL A 127 9.30 -7.03 8.76
CA VAL A 127 9.88 -8.08 9.64
C VAL A 127 10.77 -9.02 8.84
N LYS A 128 10.36 -9.43 7.64
CA LYS A 128 11.19 -10.26 6.74
C LYS A 128 12.44 -9.55 6.24
N ILE A 129 12.35 -8.26 5.90
CA ILE A 129 13.50 -7.42 5.52
C ILE A 129 14.50 -7.35 6.68
N ARG A 130 14.02 -7.06 7.90
CA ARG A 130 14.84 -6.97 9.10
C ARG A 130 15.55 -8.29 9.42
N ASP A 131 14.83 -9.41 9.36
CA ASP A 131 15.39 -10.74 9.60
C ASP A 131 16.48 -11.11 8.58
N SER A 132 16.30 -10.68 7.33
CA SER A 132 17.30 -10.85 6.27
C SER A 132 18.57 -10.03 6.59
N VAL A 133 18.42 -8.75 6.94
CA VAL A 133 19.56 -7.87 7.30
C VAL A 133 20.31 -8.40 8.53
N ARG A 134 19.60 -8.89 9.54
CA ARG A 134 20.21 -9.41 10.78
C ARG A 134 21.02 -10.68 10.55
N ARG A 135 20.59 -11.57 9.64
CA ARG A 135 21.35 -12.78 9.27
C ARG A 135 22.57 -12.46 8.40
N GLY A 136 22.44 -11.51 7.47
CA GLY A 136 23.57 -11.05 6.65
C GLY A 136 24.73 -10.44 7.46
N ASN A 137 24.42 -9.73 8.54
CA ASN A 137 25.41 -9.16 9.45
C ASN A 137 25.96 -10.15 10.51
N GLY A 138 25.42 -11.37 10.59
CA GLY A 138 25.80 -12.37 11.59
C GLY A 138 26.96 -13.28 11.20
N ILE A 139 27.54 -13.14 10.01
CA ILE A 139 28.72 -13.92 9.59
C ILE A 139 29.98 -13.17 10.05
N PRO A 140 30.73 -13.68 11.05
CA PRO A 140 31.98 -13.06 11.49
C PRO A 140 33.01 -13.06 10.37
N ALA A 141 33.78 -11.98 10.27
CA ALA A 141 34.73 -11.67 9.19
C ALA A 141 35.95 -12.63 9.06
N GLY A 142 35.91 -13.81 9.68
CA GLY A 142 37.01 -14.77 9.73
C GLY A 142 36.94 -15.95 8.76
N GLU A 143 35.88 -16.08 7.95
CA GLU A 143 35.74 -17.17 6.97
C GLU A 143 35.46 -16.64 5.55
N ARG A 144 36.28 -15.69 5.08
CA ARG A 144 36.38 -15.36 3.65
C ARG A 144 37.56 -16.08 3.02
#